data_AF-A0A5E4HTF8-F1
#
_entry.id   AF-A0A5E4HTF8-F1
#
_cell.length_a   1.000
_cell.length_b   1.000
_cell.length_c   1.000
_cell.angle_alpha   90.00
_cell.angle_beta   90.00
_cell.angle_gamma   90.00
#
_symmetry.space_group_name_H-M   'P 1'
#
loop_
_entity.id
_entity.type
_entity.pdbx_description
1 polymer ?
#
loop_
_entity_poly.entity_id
_entity_poly.type
_entity_poly.pdbx_seq_one_letter_code
_entity_poly.pdbx_strand_id
1 'polypeptide(L)'
;MKNLMKILFLIIVAIFVAGCLESKKTPQVSEPINLVKMSGQEMIQRLGTGEIAGFIMWEPYPAIAVTKGYGKNLIFSGKIWTDHPCCVVAYDDDWYKKTNNSDEILKRMALVQLKSVEYINNAKQSDSPDHEQLINYTMQFGGMTDQVAANLSLADVEFVYNTNVTATTTFIQRIQDFGIFDMTKWNMSGYKNSSDYANSLVTNNYVEWAVNNKDENSSKIALKEPVNIRYAYLVNDIHELPFYVGWQKGYYRDLGINIVIAEGAPFQNGAFEMQQGFKGNTVDVGSLGIPPVIIHRINSNDFSNNDTKVGVIAGMNNEGSVIVVANNVTSMKDLQGKTVGFPGQGTIQHVLFLMEADKEGLKVSY
;
A
#
# COMPACT_ATOMS: atom_id res chain seq x y z
N MET A 1 -40.38 66.48 28.32
CA MET A 1 -39.00 66.15 27.92
C MET A 1 -38.37 64.98 28.70
N LYS A 2 -38.58 64.81 30.02
CA LYS A 2 -37.96 63.73 30.82
C LYS A 2 -38.46 62.29 30.54
N ASN A 3 -39.69 62.11 30.03
CA ASN A 3 -40.22 60.76 29.73
C ASN A 3 -39.85 60.24 28.32
N LEU A 4 -39.56 61.13 27.36
CA LEU A 4 -39.19 60.73 26.00
C LEU A 4 -37.75 60.20 25.94
N MET A 5 -36.83 60.77 26.75
CA MET A 5 -35.45 60.28 26.89
C MET A 5 -35.35 58.90 27.55
N LYS A 6 -36.25 58.56 28.49
CA LYS A 6 -36.24 57.23 29.13
C LYS A 6 -36.70 56.13 28.17
N ILE A 7 -37.66 56.42 27.30
CA ILE A 7 -38.16 55.47 26.29
C ILE A 7 -37.12 55.26 25.19
N LEU A 8 -36.44 56.33 24.74
CA LEU A 8 -35.36 56.22 23.75
C LEU A 8 -34.15 55.43 24.27
N PHE A 9 -33.80 55.59 25.55
CA PHE A 9 -32.69 54.85 26.17
C PHE A 9 -33.02 53.35 26.37
N LEU A 10 -34.27 53.03 26.72
CA LEU A 10 -34.74 51.63 26.82
C LEU A 10 -34.77 50.90 25.47
N ILE A 11 -35.14 51.61 24.39
CA ILE A 11 -35.15 51.03 23.04
C ILE A 11 -33.73 50.82 22.52
N ILE A 12 -32.80 51.75 22.77
CA ILE A 12 -31.38 51.59 22.38
C ILE A 12 -30.71 50.46 23.16
N VAL A 13 -30.99 50.30 24.45
CA VAL A 13 -30.47 49.17 25.26
C VAL A 13 -31.09 47.83 24.82
N ALA A 14 -32.37 47.80 24.44
CA ALA A 14 -32.99 46.58 23.89
C ALA A 14 -32.39 46.17 22.52
N ILE A 15 -32.00 47.13 21.69
CA ILE A 15 -31.34 46.87 20.40
C ILE A 15 -29.88 46.42 20.60
N PHE A 16 -29.18 46.94 21.62
CA PHE A 16 -27.82 46.49 21.95
C PHE A 16 -27.76 45.11 22.64
N VAL A 17 -28.82 44.69 23.34
CA VAL A 17 -28.90 43.32 23.90
C VAL A 17 -29.31 42.29 22.84
N ALA A 18 -30.01 42.70 21.77
CA ALA A 18 -30.28 41.83 20.62
C ALA A 18 -29.06 41.64 19.68
N GLY A 19 -28.06 42.52 19.76
CA GLY A 19 -26.85 42.50 18.92
C GLY A 19 -25.67 41.69 19.46
N CYS A 20 -25.78 41.11 20.66
CA CYS A 20 -24.72 40.32 21.31
C CYS A 20 -25.16 38.87 21.58
N LEU A 21 -25.97 38.31 20.69
CA LEU A 21 -26.03 36.86 20.50
C LEU A 21 -25.28 36.57 19.20
N GLU A 22 -23.94 36.62 19.26
CA GLU A 22 -23.15 35.76 18.39
C GLU A 22 -23.73 34.37 18.59
N SER A 23 -24.43 33.87 17.57
CA SER A 23 -24.73 32.46 17.46
C SER A 23 -23.39 31.76 17.63
N LYS A 24 -23.10 31.23 18.82
CA LYS A 24 -22.17 30.11 18.95
C LYS A 24 -22.74 29.07 18.00
N LYS A 25 -22.22 29.04 16.76
CA LYS A 25 -22.47 27.93 15.85
C LYS A 25 -22.20 26.71 16.70
N THR A 26 -23.24 25.94 16.98
CA THR A 26 -23.10 24.59 17.51
C THR A 26 -21.94 23.98 16.73
N PRO A 27 -20.89 23.42 17.38
CA PRO A 27 -19.77 22.85 16.65
C PRO A 27 -20.36 21.95 15.59
N GLN A 28 -20.20 22.33 14.33
CA GLN A 28 -20.75 21.57 13.23
C GLN A 28 -20.05 20.22 13.35
N VAL A 29 -20.78 19.22 13.81
CA VAL A 29 -20.24 17.88 13.98
C VAL A 29 -19.81 17.47 12.58
N SER A 30 -18.50 17.42 12.35
CA SER A 30 -17.96 16.99 11.07
C SER A 30 -18.48 15.59 10.79
N GLU A 31 -19.33 15.44 9.77
CA GLU A 31 -19.73 14.13 9.31
C GLU A 31 -18.47 13.36 8.87
N PRO A 32 -18.31 12.09 9.29
CA PRO A 32 -17.16 11.30 8.91
C PRO A 32 -17.19 11.02 7.40
N ILE A 33 -16.00 10.80 6.83
CA ILE A 33 -15.87 10.21 5.49
C ILE A 33 -16.17 8.72 5.62
N ASN A 34 -17.06 8.19 4.77
CA ASN A 34 -17.49 6.79 4.84
C ASN A 34 -16.63 5.91 3.91
N LEU A 35 -15.69 5.15 4.47
CA LEU A 35 -14.84 4.23 3.71
C LEU A 35 -15.54 2.89 3.46
N VAL A 36 -15.75 2.56 2.18
CA VAL A 36 -16.40 1.30 1.79
C VAL A 36 -15.43 0.41 1.03
N LYS A 37 -15.27 -0.83 1.50
CA LYS A 37 -14.39 -1.81 0.86
C LYS A 37 -14.93 -2.17 -0.52
N MET A 38 -14.08 -2.06 -1.55
CA MET A 38 -14.40 -2.38 -2.93
C MET A 38 -13.18 -2.96 -3.64
N SER A 39 -13.38 -3.66 -4.77
CA SER A 39 -12.28 -3.98 -5.69
C SER A 39 -11.89 -2.74 -6.51
N GLY A 40 -10.66 -2.71 -7.07
CA GLY A 40 -10.20 -1.58 -7.87
C GLY A 40 -11.05 -1.34 -9.12
N GLN A 41 -11.53 -2.41 -9.77
CA GLN A 41 -12.44 -2.27 -10.91
C GLN A 41 -13.78 -1.66 -10.50
N GLU A 42 -14.35 -2.06 -9.36
CA GLU A 42 -15.58 -1.44 -8.84
C GLU A 42 -15.37 0.03 -8.51
N MET A 43 -14.23 0.42 -7.92
CA MET A 43 -13.95 1.83 -7.62
C MET A 43 -13.93 2.69 -8.88
N ILE A 44 -13.29 2.23 -9.96
CA ILE A 44 -13.28 2.94 -11.24
C ILE A 44 -14.71 3.12 -11.76
N GLN A 45 -15.50 2.04 -11.79
CA GLN A 45 -16.86 2.08 -12.34
C GLN A 45 -17.78 2.97 -11.51
N ARG A 46 -17.76 2.82 -10.18
CA ARG A 46 -18.62 3.58 -9.26
C ARG A 46 -18.23 5.05 -9.18
N LEU A 47 -16.96 5.39 -9.42
CA LEU A 47 -16.56 6.78 -9.60
C LEU A 47 -17.16 7.35 -10.89
N GLY A 48 -17.08 6.61 -12.00
CA GLY A 48 -17.62 7.01 -13.29
C GLY A 48 -19.15 7.19 -13.30
N THR A 49 -19.89 6.41 -12.50
CA THR A 49 -21.34 6.56 -12.34
C THR A 49 -21.74 7.62 -11.29
N GLY A 50 -20.77 8.13 -10.51
CA GLY A 50 -21.02 9.08 -9.42
C GLY A 50 -21.59 8.46 -8.14
N GLU A 51 -21.53 7.13 -7.99
CA GLU A 51 -21.96 6.43 -6.78
C GLU A 51 -21.02 6.65 -5.59
N ILE A 52 -19.72 6.86 -5.86
CA ILE A 52 -18.72 7.25 -4.86
C ILE A 52 -18.09 8.60 -5.20
N ALA A 53 -17.68 9.35 -4.19
CA ALA A 53 -17.07 10.66 -4.36
C ALA A 53 -15.57 10.60 -4.67
N GLY A 54 -14.94 9.46 -4.39
CA GLY A 54 -13.55 9.19 -4.65
C GLY A 54 -13.16 7.80 -4.17
N PHE A 55 -11.90 7.44 -4.36
CA PHE A 55 -11.30 6.24 -3.83
C PHE A 55 -9.80 6.45 -3.58
N ILE A 56 -9.20 5.57 -2.78
CA ILE A 56 -7.74 5.43 -2.70
C ILE A 56 -7.33 4.04 -3.18
N MET A 57 -6.37 3.98 -4.11
CA MET A 57 -5.87 2.71 -4.64
C MET A 57 -4.41 2.81 -5.10
N TRP A 58 -3.73 1.67 -5.18
CA TRP A 58 -2.45 1.54 -5.89
C TRP A 58 -2.65 1.69 -7.41
N GLU A 59 -1.61 2.17 -8.09
CA GLU A 59 -1.54 2.13 -9.56
C GLU A 59 -1.65 0.69 -10.08
N PRO A 60 -2.43 0.44 -11.15
CA PRO A 60 -2.80 1.35 -12.22
C PRO A 60 -4.24 1.86 -12.14
N TYR A 61 -5.00 1.51 -11.09
CA TYR A 61 -6.41 1.86 -11.01
C TYR A 61 -6.67 3.38 -11.05
N PRO A 62 -5.89 4.23 -10.33
CA PRO A 62 -5.92 5.67 -10.50
C PRO A 62 -5.68 6.14 -11.93
N ALA A 63 -4.59 5.71 -12.58
CA ALA A 63 -4.29 6.09 -13.96
C ALA A 63 -5.42 5.70 -14.93
N ILE A 64 -6.03 4.53 -14.77
CA ILE A 64 -7.17 4.10 -15.59
C ILE A 64 -8.40 5.00 -15.36
N ALA A 65 -8.71 5.37 -14.11
CA ALA A 65 -9.84 6.25 -13.82
C ALA A 65 -9.65 7.66 -14.42
N VAL A 66 -8.43 8.20 -14.31
CA VAL A 66 -8.10 9.53 -14.83
C VAL A 66 -8.10 9.57 -16.35
N THR A 67 -7.50 8.58 -17.01
CA THR A 67 -7.48 8.49 -18.49
C THR A 67 -8.87 8.33 -19.09
N LYS A 68 -9.78 7.64 -18.39
CA LYS A 68 -11.21 7.57 -18.77
C LYS A 68 -11.99 8.86 -18.52
N GLY A 69 -11.41 9.84 -17.83
CA GLY A 69 -12.06 11.10 -17.46
C GLY A 69 -13.09 10.97 -16.34
N TYR A 70 -13.10 9.85 -15.60
CA TYR A 70 -14.08 9.60 -14.52
C TYR A 70 -13.78 10.41 -13.25
N GLY A 71 -12.54 10.86 -13.10
CA GLY A 71 -12.14 11.72 -11.99
C GLY A 71 -10.74 12.28 -12.20
N LYS A 72 -10.20 12.85 -11.13
CA LYS A 72 -8.86 13.45 -11.10
C LYS A 72 -8.10 13.02 -9.85
N ASN A 73 -6.78 13.02 -9.95
CA ASN A 73 -5.92 12.84 -8.80
C ASN A 73 -6.12 13.99 -7.81
N LEU A 74 -6.44 13.68 -6.55
CA LEU A 74 -6.50 14.64 -5.46
C LEU A 74 -5.15 14.71 -4.73
N ILE A 75 -4.68 13.57 -4.23
CA ILE A 75 -3.45 13.48 -3.43
C ILE A 75 -2.69 12.21 -3.83
N PHE A 76 -1.45 12.36 -4.26
CA PHE A 76 -0.49 11.28 -4.41
C PHE A 76 0.07 10.88 -3.05
N SER A 77 0.35 9.60 -2.83
CA SER A 77 0.76 9.10 -1.53
C SER A 77 2.08 9.69 -1.02
N GLY A 78 3.01 10.05 -1.91
CA GLY A 78 4.23 10.79 -1.55
C GLY A 78 3.99 12.19 -0.95
N LYS A 79 2.79 12.76 -1.13
CA LYS A 79 2.35 13.99 -0.45
C LYS A 79 1.75 13.75 0.93
N ILE A 80 1.26 12.54 1.18
CA ILE A 80 0.81 12.10 2.51
C ILE A 80 2.05 11.79 3.36
N TRP A 81 2.97 11.00 2.79
CA TRP A 81 4.24 10.65 3.41
C TRP A 81 5.29 10.38 2.33
N THR A 82 6.23 11.30 2.16
CA THR A 82 7.32 11.17 1.18
C THR A 82 8.19 9.94 1.44
N ASP A 83 8.52 9.22 0.37
CA ASP A 83 9.35 8.02 0.33
C ASP A 83 8.84 6.88 1.24
N HIS A 84 7.53 6.81 1.48
CA HIS A 84 6.98 5.73 2.30
C HIS A 84 7.16 4.36 1.60
N PRO A 85 7.59 3.31 2.31
CA PRO A 85 7.68 1.98 1.72
C PRO A 85 6.28 1.48 1.38
N CYS A 86 6.18 0.69 0.30
CA CYS A 86 4.92 0.12 -0.16
C CYS A 86 4.98 -1.41 -0.16
N CYS A 87 5.16 -2.04 -1.32
CA CYS A 87 5.25 -3.49 -1.44
C CYS A 87 6.65 -4.01 -1.08
N VAL A 88 6.69 -5.24 -0.57
CA VAL A 88 7.89 -5.95 -0.14
C VAL A 88 7.87 -7.39 -0.63
N VAL A 89 9.04 -8.03 -0.66
CA VAL A 89 9.16 -9.48 -0.84
C VAL A 89 9.21 -10.13 0.54
N ALA A 90 8.19 -10.93 0.87
CA ALA A 90 8.07 -11.64 2.13
C ALA A 90 8.20 -13.16 1.93
N TYR A 91 8.67 -13.88 2.94
CA TYR A 91 8.71 -15.34 2.97
C TYR A 91 7.98 -15.90 4.19
N ASP A 92 7.47 -17.11 4.05
CA ASP A 92 6.85 -17.88 5.13
C ASP A 92 7.91 -18.49 6.06
N ASP A 93 7.82 -18.23 7.37
CA ASP A 93 8.78 -18.71 8.38
C ASP A 93 8.75 -20.23 8.53
N ASP A 94 7.61 -20.86 8.24
CA ASP A 94 7.43 -22.30 8.30
C ASP A 94 8.09 -23.01 7.11
N TRP A 95 7.91 -22.49 5.90
CA TRP A 95 8.65 -22.89 4.71
C TRP A 95 10.16 -22.69 4.90
N TYR A 96 10.57 -21.54 5.45
CA TYR A 96 11.98 -21.21 5.67
C TYR A 96 12.68 -22.25 6.56
N LYS A 97 12.04 -22.67 7.66
CA LYS A 97 12.59 -23.67 8.58
C LYS A 97 12.63 -25.08 8.01
N LYS A 98 11.65 -25.44 7.17
CA LYS A 98 11.53 -26.78 6.56
C LYS A 98 12.43 -26.95 5.33
N THR A 99 12.96 -25.85 4.79
CA THR A 99 13.77 -25.84 3.56
C THR A 99 15.25 -25.73 3.88
N ASN A 100 16.02 -26.78 3.59
CA ASN A 100 17.44 -26.90 3.96
C ASN A 100 18.37 -25.79 3.43
N ASN A 101 18.02 -25.14 2.33
CA ASN A 101 18.81 -24.10 1.67
C ASN A 101 18.04 -22.78 1.51
N SER A 102 17.09 -22.51 2.40
CA SER A 102 16.23 -21.31 2.36
C SER A 102 17.02 -20.01 2.23
N ASP A 103 18.09 -19.81 2.99
CA ASP A 103 18.96 -18.64 2.88
C ASP A 103 19.57 -18.48 1.48
N GLU A 104 20.03 -19.58 0.88
CA GLU A 104 20.60 -19.53 -0.46
C GLU A 104 19.54 -19.20 -1.50
N ILE A 105 18.32 -19.70 -1.35
CA ILE A 105 17.18 -19.35 -2.21
C ILE A 105 16.84 -17.86 -2.07
N LEU A 106 16.65 -17.37 -0.84
CA LEU A 106 16.25 -15.98 -0.58
C LEU A 106 17.29 -14.96 -1.06
N LYS A 107 18.59 -15.29 -0.99
CA LYS A 107 19.66 -14.52 -1.62
C LYS A 107 19.46 -14.33 -3.13
N ARG A 108 19.11 -15.40 -3.86
CA ARG A 108 18.83 -15.33 -5.31
C ARG A 108 17.52 -14.60 -5.58
N MET A 109 16.50 -14.78 -4.76
CA MET A 109 15.24 -14.03 -4.86
C MET A 109 15.49 -12.52 -4.74
N ALA A 110 16.28 -12.09 -3.76
CA ALA A 110 16.67 -10.69 -3.60
C ALA A 110 17.52 -10.17 -4.76
N LEU A 111 18.38 -11.01 -5.35
CA LEU A 111 19.12 -10.65 -6.55
C LEU A 111 18.23 -10.47 -7.79
N VAL A 112 17.24 -11.35 -7.99
CA VAL A 112 16.25 -11.15 -9.07
C VAL A 112 15.48 -9.86 -8.83
N GLN A 113 15.05 -9.60 -7.60
CA GLN A 113 14.37 -8.36 -7.24
C GLN A 113 15.19 -7.12 -7.60
N LEU A 114 16.48 -7.10 -7.22
CA LEU A 114 17.40 -6.02 -7.58
C LEU A 114 17.51 -5.85 -9.10
N LYS A 115 17.76 -6.93 -9.85
CA LYS A 115 17.91 -6.89 -11.32
C LYS A 115 16.65 -6.41 -12.02
N SER A 116 15.48 -6.83 -11.54
CA SER A 116 14.20 -6.38 -12.07
C SER A 116 13.95 -4.90 -11.82
N VAL A 117 14.25 -4.41 -10.61
CA VAL A 117 14.15 -2.99 -10.27
C VAL A 117 15.09 -2.14 -11.11
N GLU A 118 16.36 -2.54 -11.27
CA GLU A 118 17.32 -1.82 -12.12
C GLU A 118 16.84 -1.79 -13.59
N TYR A 119 16.33 -2.92 -14.12
CA TYR A 119 15.75 -2.96 -15.46
C TYR A 119 14.57 -1.98 -15.60
N ILE A 120 13.62 -2.02 -14.67
CA ILE A 120 12.43 -1.16 -14.73
C ILE A 120 12.83 0.31 -14.67
N ASN A 121 13.70 0.69 -13.73
CA ASN A 121 14.12 2.08 -13.58
C ASN A 121 14.86 2.62 -14.81
N ASN A 122 15.64 1.79 -15.48
CA ASN A 122 16.26 2.14 -16.77
C ASN A 122 15.23 2.21 -17.91
N ALA A 123 14.27 1.29 -17.94
CA ALA A 123 13.23 1.23 -18.97
C ALA A 123 12.12 2.29 -18.81
N LYS A 124 11.99 2.92 -17.63
CA LYS A 124 11.08 4.05 -17.40
C LYS A 124 11.45 5.30 -18.22
N GLN A 125 12.72 5.46 -18.60
CA GLN A 125 13.14 6.56 -19.46
C GLN A 125 12.53 6.40 -20.85
N SER A 126 11.90 7.46 -21.38
CA SER A 126 11.15 7.38 -22.64
C SER A 126 12.02 7.14 -23.88
N ASP A 127 13.33 7.39 -23.79
CA ASP A 127 14.33 7.12 -24.82
C ASP A 127 15.02 5.75 -24.64
N SER A 128 14.67 5.00 -23.59
CA SER A 128 15.20 3.66 -23.37
C SER A 128 14.73 2.69 -24.46
N PRO A 129 15.62 1.84 -25.02
CA PRO A 129 15.22 0.81 -25.97
C PRO A 129 14.25 -0.23 -25.36
N ASP A 130 14.23 -0.34 -24.03
CA ASP A 130 13.36 -1.26 -23.29
C ASP A 130 12.01 -0.63 -22.90
N HIS A 131 11.76 0.65 -23.22
CA HIS A 131 10.58 1.39 -22.77
C HIS A 131 9.27 0.75 -23.26
N GLU A 132 9.14 0.47 -24.55
CA GLU A 132 7.96 -0.22 -25.10
C GLU A 132 7.72 -1.58 -24.44
N GLN A 133 8.79 -2.33 -24.17
CA GLN A 133 8.68 -3.62 -23.52
C GLN A 133 8.22 -3.48 -22.06
N LEU A 134 8.69 -2.46 -21.34
CA LEU A 134 8.20 -2.14 -20.00
C LEU A 134 6.70 -1.81 -20.03
N ILE A 135 6.26 -0.96 -20.96
CA ILE A 135 4.84 -0.63 -21.09
C ILE A 135 4.00 -1.87 -21.38
N ASN A 136 4.47 -2.77 -22.25
CA ASN A 136 3.80 -4.04 -22.52
C ASN A 136 3.70 -4.91 -21.26
N TYR A 137 4.76 -5.01 -20.45
CA TYR A 137 4.70 -5.72 -19.16
C TYR A 137 3.72 -5.07 -18.18
N THR A 138 3.73 -3.74 -18.07
CA THR A 138 2.78 -3.00 -17.23
C THR A 138 1.34 -3.28 -17.65
N MET A 139 1.06 -3.28 -18.96
CA MET A 139 -0.27 -3.56 -19.50
C MET A 139 -0.74 -4.99 -19.19
N GLN A 140 0.13 -5.96 -19.45
CA GLN A 140 -0.16 -7.38 -19.23
C GLN A 140 -0.38 -7.69 -17.74
N PHE A 141 0.51 -7.21 -16.88
CA PHE A 141 0.45 -7.48 -15.44
C PHE A 141 -0.65 -6.67 -14.74
N GLY A 142 -0.83 -5.41 -15.13
CA GLY A 142 -1.86 -4.52 -14.59
C GLY A 142 -3.25 -4.74 -15.18
N GLY A 143 -3.44 -5.73 -16.06
CA GLY A 143 -4.73 -6.09 -16.64
C GLY A 143 -5.41 -4.94 -17.40
N MET A 144 -4.64 -4.15 -18.16
CA MET A 144 -5.13 -2.98 -18.90
C MET A 144 -4.70 -3.02 -20.37
N THR A 145 -5.45 -2.32 -21.23
CA THR A 145 -5.18 -2.24 -22.67
C THR A 145 -4.84 -0.83 -23.16
N ASP A 146 -4.91 0.17 -22.29
CA ASP A 146 -4.59 1.56 -22.61
C ASP A 146 -3.12 1.84 -22.30
N GLN A 147 -2.34 2.11 -23.35
CA GLN A 147 -0.91 2.43 -23.25
C GLN A 147 -0.66 3.76 -22.52
N VAL A 148 -1.58 4.73 -22.64
CA VAL A 148 -1.48 6.01 -21.94
C VAL A 148 -1.65 5.80 -20.45
N ALA A 149 -2.65 4.98 -20.05
CA ALA A 149 -2.86 4.63 -18.65
C ALA A 149 -1.66 3.85 -18.08
N ALA A 150 -1.11 2.90 -18.85
CA ALA A 150 0.07 2.14 -18.45
C ALA A 150 1.29 3.04 -18.23
N ASN A 151 1.56 3.96 -19.16
CA ASN A 151 2.67 4.90 -19.00
C ASN A 151 2.45 5.86 -17.82
N LEU A 152 1.23 6.38 -17.66
CA LEU A 152 0.87 7.25 -16.53
C LEU A 152 1.05 6.52 -15.19
N SER A 153 0.62 5.27 -15.09
CA SER A 153 0.67 4.48 -13.86
C SER A 153 2.09 4.28 -13.33
N LEU A 154 3.11 4.28 -14.20
CA LEU A 154 4.51 4.13 -13.81
C LEU A 154 5.12 5.42 -13.25
N ALA A 155 4.54 6.59 -13.54
CA ALA A 155 5.18 7.88 -13.27
C ALA A 155 5.48 8.07 -11.78
N ASP A 156 4.49 7.76 -10.92
CA ASP A 156 4.53 8.02 -9.49
C ASP A 156 4.89 6.79 -8.64
N VAL A 157 5.31 5.69 -9.29
CA VAL A 157 5.85 4.49 -8.61
C VAL A 157 7.37 4.56 -8.60
N GLU A 158 7.97 4.66 -7.42
CA GLU A 158 9.41 4.58 -7.24
C GLU A 158 9.81 3.13 -6.98
N PHE A 159 10.33 2.41 -7.98
CA PHE A 159 10.77 1.03 -7.77
C PHE A 159 12.09 0.98 -7.01
N VAL A 160 12.09 0.25 -5.90
CA VAL A 160 13.23 0.10 -4.98
C VAL A 160 13.39 -1.37 -4.58
N TYR A 161 14.63 -1.80 -4.33
CA TYR A 161 14.89 -3.14 -3.80
C TYR A 161 15.33 -3.11 -2.33
N ASN A 162 15.74 -1.96 -1.81
CA ASN A 162 16.17 -1.80 -0.42
C ASN A 162 14.99 -1.93 0.54
N THR A 163 15.25 -2.49 1.73
CA THR A 163 14.26 -2.46 2.81
C THR A 163 14.40 -1.17 3.64
N ASN A 164 13.36 -0.81 4.38
CA ASN A 164 13.37 0.40 5.22
C ASN A 164 12.80 0.11 6.61
N VAL A 165 13.68 -0.31 7.54
CA VAL A 165 13.30 -0.63 8.93
C VAL A 165 12.75 0.58 9.67
N THR A 166 13.32 1.76 9.44
CA THR A 166 12.88 3.01 10.10
C THR A 166 11.45 3.37 9.69
N ALA A 167 11.15 3.39 8.39
CA ALA A 167 9.79 3.65 7.93
C ALA A 167 8.82 2.52 8.30
N THR A 168 9.27 1.26 8.30
CA THR A 168 8.47 0.14 8.82
C THR A 168 8.08 0.38 10.29
N THR A 169 9.01 0.89 11.11
CA THR A 169 8.74 1.28 12.50
C THR A 169 7.66 2.37 12.57
N THR A 170 7.72 3.38 11.70
CA THR A 170 6.69 4.43 11.61
C THR A 170 5.33 3.87 11.23
N PHE A 171 5.24 2.95 10.26
CA PHE A 171 3.98 2.29 9.94
C PHE A 171 3.40 1.54 11.15
N ILE A 172 4.21 0.78 11.88
CA ILE A 172 3.77 0.05 13.09
C ILE A 172 3.20 1.03 14.13
N GLN A 173 3.85 2.18 14.34
CA GLN A 173 3.36 3.22 15.25
C GLN A 173 2.01 3.77 14.80
N ARG A 174 1.85 4.11 13.50
CA ARG A 174 0.58 4.61 12.97
C ARG A 174 -0.54 3.57 13.07
N ILE A 175 -0.23 2.30 12.83
CA ILE A 175 -1.17 1.19 12.99
C ILE A 175 -1.63 1.06 14.45
N GLN A 176 -0.73 1.29 15.42
CA GLN A 176 -1.07 1.36 16.85
C GLN A 176 -1.93 2.58 17.17
N ASP A 177 -1.54 3.78 16.70
CA ASP A 177 -2.27 5.04 16.93
C ASP A 177 -3.71 4.94 16.41
N PHE A 178 -3.92 4.32 15.25
CA PHE A 178 -5.24 4.12 14.66
C PHE A 178 -6.01 2.93 15.22
N GLY A 179 -5.46 2.21 16.22
CA GLY A 179 -6.14 1.08 16.86
C GLY A 179 -6.41 -0.11 15.93
N ILE A 180 -5.55 -0.30 14.92
CA ILE A 180 -5.73 -1.37 13.92
C ILE A 180 -5.22 -2.72 14.47
N PHE A 181 -4.24 -2.72 15.37
CA PHE A 181 -3.82 -3.96 16.03
C PHE A 181 -4.88 -4.46 17.01
N ASP A 182 -5.03 -5.78 17.06
CA ASP A 182 -5.58 -6.47 18.22
C ASP A 182 -4.55 -6.35 19.36
N MET A 183 -4.85 -5.51 20.34
CA MET A 183 -3.93 -5.23 21.45
C MET A 183 -3.68 -6.45 22.36
N THR A 184 -4.62 -7.40 22.43
CA THR A 184 -4.40 -8.66 23.14
C THR A 184 -3.33 -9.47 22.42
N LYS A 185 -3.46 -9.62 21.10
CA LYS A 185 -2.47 -10.33 20.28
C LYS A 185 -1.13 -9.62 20.22
N TRP A 186 -1.12 -8.28 20.16
CA TRP A 186 0.09 -7.49 20.28
C TRP A 186 0.84 -7.80 21.58
N ASN A 187 0.13 -7.82 22.72
CA ASN A 187 0.75 -8.15 24.01
C ASN A 187 1.26 -9.59 24.07
N MET A 188 0.56 -10.54 23.42
CA MET A 188 0.99 -11.94 23.33
C MET A 188 2.26 -12.13 22.47
N SER A 189 2.51 -11.23 21.53
CA SER A 189 3.66 -11.33 20.61
C SER A 189 5.02 -11.24 21.31
N GLY A 190 5.07 -10.62 22.50
CA GLY A 190 6.30 -10.40 23.25
C GLY A 190 7.19 -9.26 22.71
N TYR A 191 6.80 -8.57 21.64
CA TYR A 191 7.55 -7.41 21.14
C TYR A 191 7.48 -6.23 22.12
N LYS A 192 8.63 -5.64 22.41
CA LYS A 192 8.75 -4.56 23.41
C LYS A 192 8.22 -3.23 22.89
N ASN A 193 8.41 -2.96 21.61
CA ASN A 193 8.00 -1.73 20.94
C ASN A 193 8.01 -1.90 19.41
N SER A 194 7.60 -0.88 18.69
CA SER A 194 7.51 -0.87 17.23
C SER A 194 8.85 -1.14 16.53
N SER A 195 9.97 -0.69 17.11
CA SER A 195 11.31 -0.90 16.53
C SER A 195 11.78 -2.34 16.71
N ASP A 196 11.55 -2.93 17.89
CA ASP A 196 11.83 -4.36 18.15
C ASP A 196 11.07 -5.25 17.15
N TYR A 197 9.79 -4.94 16.91
CA TYR A 197 9.00 -5.66 15.92
C TYR A 197 9.55 -5.48 14.49
N ALA A 198 9.82 -4.24 14.06
CA ALA A 198 10.36 -3.94 12.74
C ALA A 198 11.68 -4.69 12.46
N ASN A 199 12.61 -4.69 13.42
CA ASN A 199 13.89 -5.40 13.32
C ASN A 199 13.74 -6.93 13.26
N SER A 200 12.67 -7.48 13.85
CA SER A 200 12.36 -8.92 13.77
C SER A 200 11.64 -9.32 12.47
N LEU A 201 11.22 -8.34 11.68
CA LEU A 201 10.45 -8.53 10.46
C LEU A 201 11.31 -8.30 9.23
N VAL A 202 12.10 -7.24 9.24
CA VAL A 202 12.81 -6.75 8.07
C VAL A 202 14.31 -6.94 8.26
N THR A 203 14.97 -7.52 7.25
CA THR A 203 16.43 -7.68 7.23
C THR A 203 17.03 -7.14 5.93
N ASN A 204 18.21 -6.51 6.04
CA ASN A 204 18.98 -6.03 4.89
C ASN A 204 19.94 -7.09 4.32
N ASN A 205 20.17 -8.19 5.04
CA ASN A 205 21.24 -9.13 4.71
C ASN A 205 21.14 -9.70 3.29
N TYR A 206 19.91 -9.97 2.82
CA TYR A 206 19.70 -10.51 1.47
C TYR A 206 19.92 -9.47 0.37
N VAL A 207 19.50 -8.22 0.61
CA VAL A 207 19.78 -7.10 -0.31
C VAL A 207 21.27 -6.80 -0.37
N GLU A 208 21.95 -6.77 0.76
CA GLU A 208 23.41 -6.56 0.82
C GLU A 208 24.15 -7.66 0.06
N TRP A 209 23.74 -8.92 0.22
CA TRP A 209 24.28 -10.01 -0.58
C TRP A 209 24.00 -9.81 -2.08
N ALA A 210 22.78 -9.45 -2.45
CA ALA A 210 22.39 -9.21 -3.84
C ALA A 210 23.24 -8.12 -4.49
N VAL A 211 23.43 -6.98 -3.82
CA VAL A 211 24.27 -5.87 -4.29
C VAL A 211 25.71 -6.32 -4.51
N ASN A 212 26.28 -7.07 -3.55
CA ASN A 212 27.66 -7.56 -3.64
C ASN A 212 27.88 -8.62 -4.74
N ASN A 213 26.81 -9.21 -5.27
CA ASN A 213 26.87 -10.30 -6.27
C ASN A 213 26.14 -9.94 -7.57
N LYS A 214 25.77 -8.67 -7.78
CA LYS A 214 24.89 -8.29 -8.90
C LYS A 214 25.52 -8.49 -10.28
N ASP A 215 26.84 -8.32 -10.34
CA ASP A 215 27.66 -8.43 -11.55
C ASP A 215 28.26 -9.83 -11.74
N GLU A 216 27.99 -10.76 -10.83
CA GLU A 216 28.47 -12.14 -10.94
C GLU A 216 27.76 -12.90 -12.06
N ASN A 217 28.49 -13.84 -12.67
CA ASN A 217 27.92 -14.69 -13.71
C ASN A 217 26.84 -15.61 -13.10
N SER A 218 25.62 -15.55 -13.65
CA SER A 218 24.46 -16.32 -13.16
C SER A 218 24.76 -17.81 -13.05
N SER A 219 25.52 -18.40 -13.96
CA SER A 219 25.86 -19.83 -13.91
C SER A 219 26.75 -20.21 -12.72
N LYS A 220 27.50 -19.26 -12.15
CA LYS A 220 28.35 -19.49 -10.96
C LYS A 220 27.56 -19.36 -9.66
N ILE A 221 26.56 -18.49 -9.65
CA ILE A 221 25.77 -18.18 -8.44
C ILE A 221 24.41 -18.88 -8.41
N ALA A 222 23.98 -19.52 -9.49
CA ALA A 222 22.76 -20.32 -9.54
C ALA A 222 22.74 -21.40 -8.45
N LEU A 223 21.53 -21.79 -8.04
CA LEU A 223 21.35 -22.94 -7.16
C LEU A 223 21.85 -24.21 -7.86
N LYS A 224 22.55 -25.07 -7.12
CA LYS A 224 23.07 -26.34 -7.64
C LYS A 224 21.95 -27.29 -8.06
N GLU A 225 20.91 -27.34 -7.23
CA GLU A 225 19.69 -28.10 -7.48
C GLU A 225 18.53 -27.10 -7.66
N PRO A 226 17.81 -27.15 -8.78
CA PRO A 226 16.66 -26.29 -8.99
C PRO A 226 15.57 -26.50 -7.94
N VAL A 227 14.89 -25.42 -7.55
CA VAL A 227 13.81 -25.44 -6.55
C VAL A 227 12.53 -24.89 -7.13
N ASN A 228 11.39 -25.37 -6.63
CA ASN A 228 10.08 -24.76 -6.88
C ASN A 228 9.74 -23.81 -5.73
N ILE A 229 9.27 -22.61 -6.08
CA ILE A 229 8.79 -21.62 -5.11
C ILE A 229 7.34 -21.29 -5.43
N ARG A 230 6.44 -21.53 -4.48
CA ARG A 230 5.04 -21.11 -4.56
C ARG A 230 4.98 -19.60 -4.29
N TYR A 231 4.90 -18.83 -5.37
CA TYR A 231 4.93 -17.37 -5.34
C TYR A 231 3.52 -16.78 -5.36
N ALA A 232 3.25 -15.86 -4.43
CA ALA A 232 2.02 -15.07 -4.40
C ALA A 232 2.26 -13.62 -4.81
N TYR A 233 1.23 -13.00 -5.40
CA TYR A 233 1.23 -11.61 -5.83
C TYR A 233 -0.20 -11.09 -5.87
N LEU A 234 -0.36 -9.77 -5.97
CA LEU A 234 -1.66 -9.10 -5.98
C LEU A 234 -2.22 -8.88 -7.38
N VAL A 235 -3.55 -8.91 -7.48
CA VAL A 235 -4.26 -8.73 -8.75
C VAL A 235 -4.07 -7.31 -9.29
N ASN A 236 -3.45 -7.24 -10.47
CA ASN A 236 -3.19 -6.01 -11.21
C ASN A 236 -2.43 -4.92 -10.42
N ASP A 237 -1.62 -5.30 -9.43
CA ASP A 237 -0.82 -4.32 -8.69
C ASP A 237 0.52 -4.08 -9.39
N ILE A 238 0.65 -2.98 -10.14
CA ILE A 238 1.90 -2.71 -10.86
C ILE A 238 3.06 -2.32 -9.91
N HIS A 239 2.82 -2.19 -8.60
CA HIS A 239 3.89 -2.08 -7.61
C HIS A 239 4.75 -3.35 -7.55
N GLU A 240 4.16 -4.49 -7.90
CA GLU A 240 4.79 -5.81 -7.91
C GLU A 240 5.35 -6.18 -9.28
N LEU A 241 5.39 -5.21 -10.22
CA LEU A 241 5.98 -5.37 -11.54
C LEU A 241 7.43 -5.92 -11.52
N PRO A 242 8.30 -5.64 -10.52
CA PRO A 242 9.61 -6.29 -10.44
C PRO A 242 9.56 -7.83 -10.40
N PHE A 243 8.57 -8.42 -9.72
CA PHE A 243 8.36 -9.88 -9.75
C PHE A 243 8.03 -10.33 -11.17
N TYR A 244 7.03 -9.69 -11.80
CA TYR A 244 6.56 -10.08 -13.13
C TYR A 244 7.67 -9.95 -14.19
N VAL A 245 8.41 -8.85 -14.18
CA VAL A 245 9.55 -8.62 -15.07
C VAL A 245 10.63 -9.68 -14.86
N GLY A 246 11.00 -9.97 -13.61
CA GLY A 246 12.01 -10.99 -13.30
C GLY A 246 11.59 -12.37 -13.77
N TRP A 247 10.28 -12.67 -13.68
CA TRP A 247 9.71 -13.92 -14.13
C TRP A 247 9.69 -14.03 -15.67
N GLN A 248 9.19 -13.02 -16.37
CA GLN A 248 9.13 -13.00 -17.84
C GLN A 248 10.53 -12.99 -18.49
N LYS A 249 11.49 -12.29 -17.88
CA LYS A 249 12.88 -12.25 -18.37
C LYS A 249 13.66 -13.53 -18.03
N GLY A 250 13.10 -14.45 -17.25
CA GLY A 250 13.74 -15.71 -16.90
C GLY A 250 14.80 -15.62 -15.80
N TYR A 251 14.91 -14.48 -15.11
CA TYR A 251 15.94 -14.24 -14.09
C TYR A 251 15.88 -15.25 -12.93
N TYR A 252 14.68 -15.67 -12.53
CA TYR A 252 14.50 -16.75 -11.55
C TYR A 252 15.05 -18.08 -12.07
N ARG A 253 14.67 -18.47 -13.30
CA ARG A 253 15.09 -19.72 -13.92
C ARG A 253 16.61 -19.79 -14.09
N ASP A 254 17.23 -18.69 -14.51
CA ASP A 254 18.68 -18.59 -14.69
C ASP A 254 19.46 -18.77 -13.37
N LEU A 255 18.79 -18.61 -12.23
CA LEU A 255 19.33 -18.83 -10.90
C LEU A 255 18.87 -20.15 -10.26
N GLY A 256 18.22 -21.03 -11.03
CA GLY A 256 17.72 -22.32 -10.56
C GLY A 256 16.42 -22.24 -9.75
N ILE A 257 15.64 -21.17 -9.90
CA ILE A 257 14.35 -20.99 -9.22
C ILE A 257 13.22 -21.12 -10.25
N ASN A 258 12.38 -22.12 -10.07
CA ASN A 258 11.14 -22.25 -10.81
C ASN A 258 9.99 -21.64 -10.00
N ILE A 259 9.38 -20.58 -10.55
CA ILE A 259 8.20 -19.95 -9.96
C ILE A 259 6.97 -20.80 -10.28
N VAL A 260 6.25 -21.20 -9.24
CA VAL A 260 4.92 -21.81 -9.31
C VAL A 260 3.96 -20.80 -8.71
N ILE A 261 2.89 -20.43 -9.40
CA ILE A 261 1.90 -19.52 -8.82
C ILE A 261 1.19 -20.24 -7.66
N ALA A 262 1.22 -19.62 -6.48
CA ALA A 262 0.64 -20.20 -5.27
C ALA A 262 -0.88 -20.39 -5.39
N GLU A 263 -1.42 -21.38 -4.68
CA GLU A 263 -2.86 -21.58 -4.61
C GLU A 263 -3.54 -20.34 -3.98
N GLY A 264 -4.53 -19.80 -4.68
CA GLY A 264 -5.23 -18.57 -4.31
C GLY A 264 -4.67 -17.30 -4.94
N ALA A 265 -3.45 -17.33 -5.50
CA ALA A 265 -2.88 -16.19 -6.21
C ALA A 265 -3.44 -16.07 -7.65
N PRO A 266 -3.59 -14.85 -8.19
CA PRO A 266 -3.35 -13.57 -7.52
C PRO A 266 -4.39 -13.25 -6.43
N PHE A 267 -3.94 -12.67 -5.32
CA PHE A 267 -4.83 -12.26 -4.23
C PHE A 267 -5.42 -10.87 -4.49
N GLN A 268 -6.62 -10.61 -3.95
CA GLN A 268 -7.29 -9.32 -4.17
C GLN A 268 -6.62 -8.15 -3.42
N ASN A 269 -5.93 -8.44 -2.31
CA ASN A 269 -5.13 -7.49 -1.54
C ASN A 269 -4.18 -8.26 -0.59
N GLY A 270 -3.19 -7.56 -0.02
CA GLY A 270 -2.21 -8.17 0.87
C GLY A 270 -2.80 -8.76 2.17
N ALA A 271 -3.97 -8.28 2.63
CA ALA A 271 -4.62 -8.87 3.80
C ALA A 271 -5.08 -10.31 3.52
N PHE A 272 -5.66 -10.56 2.34
CA PHE A 272 -6.03 -11.90 1.93
C PHE A 272 -4.83 -12.78 1.62
N GLU A 273 -3.76 -12.25 1.04
CA GLU A 273 -2.52 -13.01 0.86
C GLU A 273 -1.95 -13.50 2.20
N MET A 274 -1.94 -12.65 3.23
CA MET A 274 -1.52 -13.05 4.56
C MET A 274 -2.45 -14.09 5.20
N GLN A 275 -3.77 -13.89 5.09
CA GLN A 275 -4.77 -14.70 5.78
C GLN A 275 -5.08 -16.05 5.12
N GLN A 276 -5.02 -16.10 3.80
CA GLN A 276 -5.40 -17.28 3.00
C GLN A 276 -4.17 -17.95 2.39
N GLY A 277 -3.14 -17.18 2.06
CA GLY A 277 -1.89 -17.65 1.48
C GLY A 277 -0.88 -18.10 2.54
N PHE A 278 -0.22 -17.15 3.18
CA PHE A 278 0.82 -17.41 4.20
C PHE A 278 0.27 -18.24 5.36
N LYS A 279 -0.80 -17.78 6.02
CA LYS A 279 -1.45 -18.56 7.10
C LYS A 279 -1.95 -19.93 6.64
N GLY A 280 -2.34 -20.05 5.38
CA GLY A 280 -2.77 -21.30 4.76
C GLY A 280 -1.63 -22.26 4.41
N ASN A 281 -0.37 -21.83 4.58
CA ASN A 281 0.83 -22.54 4.10
C ASN A 281 0.79 -22.85 2.60
N THR A 282 0.06 -22.07 1.78
CA THR A 282 0.02 -22.23 0.32
C THR A 282 1.08 -21.39 -0.40
N VAL A 283 1.65 -20.41 0.30
CA VAL A 283 2.65 -19.45 -0.18
C VAL A 283 3.98 -19.69 0.50
N ASP A 284 5.06 -19.76 -0.28
CA ASP A 284 6.43 -19.86 0.24
C ASP A 284 7.08 -18.46 0.32
N VAL A 285 6.92 -17.69 -0.77
CA VAL A 285 7.40 -16.32 -0.94
C VAL A 285 6.30 -15.52 -1.63
N GLY A 286 6.10 -14.26 -1.27
CA GLY A 286 5.06 -13.43 -1.86
C GLY A 286 5.46 -11.96 -1.95
N SER A 287 4.80 -11.25 -2.85
CA SER A 287 4.84 -9.80 -2.96
C SER A 287 3.55 -9.20 -2.45
N LEU A 288 3.67 -8.28 -1.49
CA LEU A 288 2.52 -7.60 -0.90
C LEU A 288 2.94 -6.36 -0.11
N GLY A 289 1.97 -5.54 0.28
CA GLY A 289 2.20 -4.34 1.08
C GLY A 289 2.77 -4.61 2.48
N ILE A 290 3.66 -3.72 2.96
CA ILE A 290 4.26 -3.82 4.30
C ILE A 290 3.25 -3.72 5.46
N PRO A 291 2.17 -2.90 5.42
CA PRO A 291 1.14 -2.87 6.47
C PRO A 291 0.34 -4.16 6.60
N PRO A 292 -0.15 -4.83 5.52
CA PRO A 292 -0.70 -6.18 5.65
C PRO A 292 0.24 -7.16 6.34
N VAL A 293 1.52 -7.16 5.97
CA VAL A 293 2.55 -7.99 6.62
C VAL A 293 2.64 -7.69 8.12
N ILE A 294 2.78 -6.41 8.47
CA ILE A 294 2.85 -5.92 9.86
C ILE A 294 1.61 -6.36 10.66
N ILE A 295 0.43 -6.13 10.11
CA ILE A 295 -0.85 -6.30 10.80
C ILE A 295 -1.15 -7.77 10.97
N HIS A 296 -1.08 -8.57 9.91
CA HIS A 296 -1.57 -9.94 9.94
C HIS A 296 -0.60 -10.93 10.59
N ARG A 297 0.71 -10.63 10.60
CA ARG A 297 1.67 -11.35 11.45
C ARG A 297 1.35 -11.21 12.95
N ILE A 298 0.55 -10.22 13.36
CA ILE A 298 0.01 -10.11 14.72
C ILE A 298 -1.45 -10.54 14.77
N ASN A 299 -2.35 -9.83 14.10
CA ASN A 299 -3.80 -9.97 14.22
C ASN A 299 -4.31 -11.34 13.73
N SER A 300 -3.67 -11.91 12.70
CA SER A 300 -4.11 -13.18 12.14
C SER A 300 -3.34 -14.37 12.71
N ASN A 301 -2.21 -14.14 13.38
CA ASN A 301 -1.40 -15.20 13.96
C ASN A 301 -2.12 -15.93 15.10
N ASP A 302 -2.03 -17.25 15.10
CA ASP A 302 -2.20 -18.07 16.29
C ASP A 302 -0.83 -18.24 16.97
N PHE A 303 -0.63 -17.61 18.12
CA PHE A 303 0.66 -17.65 18.82
C PHE A 303 1.01 -19.01 19.44
N SER A 304 0.07 -19.96 19.47
CA SER A 304 0.35 -21.32 19.95
C SER A 304 1.19 -22.14 18.98
N ASN A 305 1.10 -21.85 17.68
CA ASN A 305 1.84 -22.53 16.61
C ASN A 305 2.58 -21.56 15.66
N ASN A 306 2.39 -20.24 15.82
CA ASN A 306 2.95 -19.17 14.99
C ASN A 306 2.66 -19.31 13.49
N ASP A 307 1.42 -19.67 13.17
CA ASP A 307 0.96 -20.01 11.82
C ASP A 307 0.96 -18.87 10.78
N THR A 308 1.22 -17.62 11.17
CA THR A 308 1.21 -16.47 10.24
C THR A 308 2.51 -15.66 10.35
N LYS A 309 3.62 -16.31 10.71
CA LYS A 309 4.91 -15.64 10.85
C LYS A 309 5.61 -15.54 9.49
N VAL A 310 5.98 -14.32 9.10
CA VAL A 310 6.67 -14.01 7.85
C VAL A 310 7.89 -13.12 8.09
N GLY A 311 8.89 -13.20 7.21
CA GLY A 311 10.04 -12.29 7.16
C GLY A 311 10.13 -11.54 5.83
N VAL A 312 10.78 -10.37 5.82
CA VAL A 312 10.93 -9.51 4.63
C VAL A 312 12.39 -9.45 4.19
N ILE A 313 12.63 -9.72 2.91
CA ILE A 313 13.98 -9.82 2.34
C ILE A 313 14.37 -8.66 1.43
N ALA A 314 13.39 -7.93 0.87
CA ALA A 314 13.61 -6.86 -0.08
C ALA A 314 12.39 -5.94 -0.16
N GLY A 315 12.61 -4.68 -0.55
CA GLY A 315 11.55 -3.79 -1.01
C GLY A 315 11.14 -4.09 -2.46
N MET A 316 10.02 -3.50 -2.89
CA MET A 316 9.60 -3.50 -4.30
C MET A 316 9.41 -2.10 -4.86
N ASN A 317 8.73 -1.25 -4.09
CA ASN A 317 8.51 0.13 -4.43
C ASN A 317 8.27 0.98 -3.19
N ASN A 318 8.52 2.27 -3.34
CA ASN A 318 7.93 3.31 -2.53
C ASN A 318 6.80 3.97 -3.32
N GLU A 319 5.88 4.60 -2.59
CA GLU A 319 4.80 5.42 -3.16
C GLU A 319 3.91 4.68 -4.19
N GLY A 320 3.24 5.42 -5.07
CA GLY A 320 2.40 4.84 -6.13
C GLY A 320 0.94 4.56 -5.75
N SER A 321 0.45 5.04 -4.61
CA SER A 321 -0.99 5.07 -4.32
C SER A 321 -1.55 6.48 -4.51
N VAL A 322 -2.80 6.59 -4.93
CA VAL A 322 -3.43 7.89 -5.20
C VAL A 322 -4.85 7.94 -4.66
N ILE A 323 -5.19 9.05 -4.01
CA ILE A 323 -6.58 9.42 -3.74
C ILE A 323 -7.13 10.06 -5.02
N VAL A 324 -8.03 9.37 -5.71
CA VAL A 324 -8.74 9.87 -6.90
C VAL A 324 -10.14 10.30 -6.51
N VAL A 325 -10.61 11.42 -7.04
CA VAL A 325 -11.92 11.98 -6.68
C VAL A 325 -12.70 12.43 -7.90
N ALA A 326 -14.02 12.56 -7.73
CA ALA A 326 -14.88 13.15 -8.73
C ALA A 326 -14.42 14.58 -9.07
N ASN A 327 -14.63 15.02 -10.31
CA ASN A 327 -14.07 16.29 -10.82
C ASN A 327 -14.46 17.54 -10.00
N ASN A 328 -15.62 17.51 -9.34
CA ASN A 328 -16.13 18.59 -8.48
C ASN A 328 -15.55 18.60 -7.06
N VAL A 329 -14.84 17.56 -6.63
CA VAL A 329 -14.15 17.49 -5.33
C VAL A 329 -12.79 18.17 -5.45
N THR A 330 -12.43 19.02 -4.49
CA THR A 330 -11.18 19.81 -4.53
C THR A 330 -10.29 19.62 -3.31
N SER A 331 -10.81 19.05 -2.23
CA SER A 331 -10.09 18.80 -0.99
C SER A 331 -10.63 17.57 -0.25
N MET A 332 -9.89 17.08 0.74
CA MET A 332 -10.37 16.01 1.64
C MET A 332 -11.64 16.43 2.41
N LYS A 333 -11.81 17.73 2.71
CA LYS A 333 -13.00 18.26 3.38
C LYS A 333 -14.27 18.10 2.55
N ASP A 334 -14.16 18.14 1.23
CA ASP A 334 -15.29 17.92 0.33
C ASP A 334 -15.78 16.45 0.33
N LEU A 335 -15.06 15.53 0.98
CA LEU A 335 -15.43 14.12 1.14
C LEU A 335 -16.23 13.84 2.42
N GLN A 336 -16.40 14.82 3.31
CA GLN A 336 -17.18 14.65 4.54
C GLN A 336 -18.63 14.26 4.23
N GLY A 337 -19.13 13.22 4.93
CA GLY A 337 -20.46 12.66 4.68
C GLY A 337 -20.60 11.88 3.38
N LYS A 338 -19.52 11.73 2.59
CA LYS A 338 -19.53 11.02 1.31
C LYS A 338 -18.88 9.63 1.42
N THR A 339 -19.25 8.76 0.49
CA THR A 339 -18.65 7.44 0.33
C THR A 339 -17.35 7.52 -0.47
N VAL A 340 -16.31 6.88 0.05
CA VAL A 340 -15.00 6.74 -0.58
C VAL A 340 -14.61 5.27 -0.64
N GLY A 341 -14.19 4.79 -1.81
CA GLY A 341 -13.74 3.42 -2.01
C GLY A 341 -12.33 3.17 -1.50
N PHE A 342 -12.06 1.98 -0.95
CA PHE A 342 -10.71 1.56 -0.57
C PHE A 342 -10.57 0.02 -0.63
N PRO A 343 -9.35 -0.54 -0.74
CA PRO A 343 -9.15 -1.98 -0.97
C PRO A 343 -9.47 -2.87 0.24
N GLY A 344 -9.70 -2.27 1.42
CA GLY A 344 -10.07 -2.96 2.64
C GLY A 344 -9.16 -2.63 3.82
N GLN A 345 -9.62 -2.99 5.01
CA GLN A 345 -8.91 -2.75 6.26
C GLN A 345 -7.55 -3.46 6.26
N GLY A 346 -6.55 -2.80 6.84
CA GLY A 346 -5.19 -3.31 6.97
C GLY A 346 -4.32 -3.23 5.72
N THR A 347 -4.81 -2.60 4.65
CA THR A 347 -4.01 -2.27 3.46
C THR A 347 -3.16 -1.02 3.66
N ILE A 348 -2.21 -0.77 2.75
CA ILE A 348 -1.42 0.48 2.74
C ILE A 348 -2.33 1.69 2.59
N GLN A 349 -3.26 1.59 1.64
CA GLN A 349 -4.19 2.63 1.27
C GLN A 349 -5.10 2.97 2.45
N HIS A 350 -5.51 1.98 3.22
CA HIS A 350 -6.22 2.22 4.47
C HIS A 350 -5.40 3.07 5.45
N VAL A 351 -4.15 2.69 5.75
CA VAL A 351 -3.31 3.43 6.69
C VAL A 351 -3.00 4.84 6.18
N LEU A 352 -2.65 5.00 4.91
CA LEU A 352 -2.36 6.30 4.30
C LEU A 352 -3.58 7.23 4.29
N PHE A 353 -4.77 6.69 4.01
CA PHE A 353 -6.00 7.49 4.04
C PHE A 353 -6.28 8.01 5.46
N LEU A 354 -6.08 7.15 6.48
CA LEU A 354 -6.22 7.56 7.87
C LEU A 354 -5.18 8.61 8.27
N MET A 355 -3.93 8.49 7.80
CA MET A 355 -2.89 9.50 8.02
C MET A 355 -3.27 10.86 7.43
N GLU A 356 -3.78 10.90 6.20
CA GLU A 356 -4.19 12.16 5.57
C GLU A 356 -5.47 12.73 6.23
N ALA A 357 -6.42 11.88 6.61
CA ALA A 357 -7.61 12.32 7.33
C ALA A 357 -7.25 12.90 8.71
N ASP A 358 -6.38 12.23 9.48
CA ASP A 358 -5.90 12.70 10.79
C ASP A 358 -5.18 14.05 10.66
N LYS A 359 -4.29 14.19 9.68
CA LYS A 359 -3.58 15.44 9.37
C LYS A 359 -4.54 16.61 9.07
N GLU A 360 -5.66 16.34 8.42
CA GLU A 360 -6.69 17.35 8.12
C GLU A 360 -7.76 17.51 9.25
N GLY A 361 -7.65 16.75 10.34
CA GLY A 361 -8.62 16.76 11.45
C GLY A 361 -9.99 16.17 11.06
N LEU A 362 -10.01 15.25 10.09
CA LEU A 362 -11.20 14.61 9.54
C LEU A 362 -11.45 13.26 10.20
N LYS A 363 -12.73 12.94 10.39
CA LYS A 363 -13.15 11.64 10.92
C LYS A 363 -13.44 10.67 9.78
N VAL A 364 -13.21 9.39 10.03
CA VAL A 364 -13.47 8.29 9.11
C VAL A 364 -14.39 7.27 9.77
N SER A 365 -15.35 6.74 9.02
CA SER A 365 -16.23 5.62 9.37
C SER A 365 -16.14 4.51 8.32
N TYR A 366 -16.74 3.34 8.60
CA TYR A 366 -16.75 2.17 7.71
C TYR A 366 -18.16 1.65 7.47
#